data_AF-A0AAW8RXC5-F1
#
_entry.id   AF-A0AAW8RXC5-F1
#
_cell.length_a   1.000
_cell.length_b   1.000
_cell.length_c   1.000
_cell.angle_alpha   90.00
_cell.angle_beta   90.00
_cell.angle_gamma   90.00
#
_symmetry.space_group_name_H-M   'P 1'
#
loop_
_entity.id
_entity.type
_entity.pdbx_description
1 polymer ?
#
loop_
_entity_poly.entity_id
_entity_poly.type
_entity_poly.pdbx_seq_one_letter_code
_entity_poly.pdbx_strand_id
1 'polypeptide(L)'
;NHLKKSDPQAMKKYRKLKKYWRTILKKNRKINYSSLKQYPLFQRKYLTESEVLDYLLSIDERLRTSYDVYQNLLDAFDAKDYKDFYERIDHLPPMLDPAFKKAILYLNKHKQAIINALKYPYSNGKLEGKNNLIKVIKRVAFGFRTFRHLRMRILIQQNLCDII
;
A
#
# COMPACT_ATOMS: atom_id res chain seq x y z
N ASN A 1 -2.99 8.98 -19.33
CA ASN A 1 -3.77 7.93 -20.02
C ASN A 1 -3.25 7.80 -21.45
N HIS A 2 -2.28 6.91 -21.67
CA HIS A 2 -1.57 6.76 -22.96
C HIS A 2 -2.30 5.84 -23.94
N LEU A 3 -3.28 5.06 -23.46
CA LEU A 3 -4.08 4.16 -24.29
C LEU A 3 -5.19 4.94 -25.00
N LYS A 4 -5.13 4.99 -26.33
CA LYS A 4 -6.13 5.65 -27.18
C LYS A 4 -7.46 4.90 -27.09
N LYS A 5 -8.53 5.61 -26.72
CA LYS A 5 -9.87 5.01 -26.60
C LYS A 5 -10.47 4.59 -27.94
N SER A 6 -10.02 5.20 -29.03
CA SER A 6 -10.45 4.90 -30.39
C SER A 6 -9.83 3.62 -30.95
N ASP A 7 -8.72 3.12 -30.40
CA ASP A 7 -8.07 1.89 -30.83
C ASP A 7 -8.67 0.67 -30.09
N PRO A 8 -9.30 -0.28 -30.79
CA PRO A 8 -9.84 -1.50 -30.19
C PRO A 8 -8.80 -2.33 -29.44
N GLN A 9 -7.54 -2.35 -29.89
CA GLN A 9 -6.49 -3.14 -29.27
C GLN A 9 -5.99 -2.49 -27.97
N ALA A 10 -5.80 -1.17 -27.97
CA ALA A 10 -5.54 -0.40 -26.75
C ALA A 10 -6.66 -0.56 -25.71
N MET A 11 -7.93 -0.60 -26.15
CA MET A 11 -9.05 -0.84 -25.26
C MET A 11 -9.08 -2.25 -24.64
N LYS A 12 -8.65 -3.29 -25.39
CA LYS A 12 -8.45 -4.63 -24.82
C LYS A 12 -7.37 -4.63 -23.73
N LYS A 13 -6.22 -3.97 -23.97
CA LYS A 13 -5.15 -3.80 -22.97
C LYS A 13 -5.66 -3.07 -21.72
N TYR A 14 -6.39 -1.97 -21.90
CA TYR A 14 -6.99 -1.21 -20.80
C TYR A 14 -7.94 -2.07 -19.94
N ARG A 15 -8.81 -2.86 -20.56
CA ARG A 15 -9.74 -3.75 -19.82
C ARG A 15 -8.99 -4.78 -18.98
N LYS A 16 -7.91 -5.36 -19.50
CA LYS A 16 -7.05 -6.29 -18.76
C LYS A 16 -6.38 -5.60 -17.56
N LEU A 17 -5.74 -4.43 -17.77
CA LEU A 17 -5.18 -3.62 -16.68
C LEU A 17 -6.23 -3.31 -15.61
N LYS A 18 -7.40 -2.79 -16.02
CA LYS A 18 -8.48 -2.44 -15.09
C LYS A 18 -9.03 -3.64 -14.33
N LYS A 19 -9.13 -4.82 -14.95
CA LYS A 19 -9.67 -6.01 -14.28
C LYS A 19 -8.68 -6.62 -13.30
N TYR A 20 -7.40 -6.64 -13.65
CA TYR A 20 -6.37 -7.37 -12.92
C TYR A 20 -5.36 -6.48 -12.19
N TRP A 21 -5.57 -5.16 -12.11
CA TRP A 21 -4.65 -4.21 -11.44
C TRP A 21 -4.16 -4.64 -10.05
N ARG A 22 -4.95 -5.41 -9.30
CA ARG A 22 -4.56 -5.91 -7.97
C ARG A 22 -3.34 -6.83 -8.00
N THR A 23 -3.06 -7.54 -9.10
CA THR A 23 -1.85 -8.37 -9.22
C THR A 23 -0.59 -7.51 -9.21
N ILE A 24 -0.65 -6.31 -9.81
CA ILE A 24 0.45 -5.32 -9.82
C ILE A 24 0.76 -4.80 -8.41
N LEU A 25 -0.22 -4.81 -7.49
CA LEU A 25 0.00 -4.36 -6.11
C LEU A 25 0.41 -5.48 -5.15
N LYS A 26 0.40 -6.73 -5.62
CA LYS A 26 0.75 -7.87 -4.78
C LYS A 26 2.27 -7.88 -4.59
N LYS A 27 2.72 -8.19 -3.37
CA LYS A 27 4.15 -8.41 -3.10
C LYS A 27 4.66 -9.55 -3.97
N ASN A 28 5.82 -9.37 -4.60
CA ASN A 28 6.48 -10.37 -5.45
C ASN A 28 6.51 -11.76 -4.79
N ARG A 29 6.92 -11.84 -3.53
CA ARG A 29 6.99 -13.09 -2.75
C ARG A 29 5.65 -13.83 -2.58
N LYS A 30 4.53 -13.16 -2.80
CA LYS A 30 3.17 -13.73 -2.68
C LYS A 30 2.54 -14.03 -4.04
N ILE A 31 3.22 -13.75 -5.15
CA ILE A 31 2.73 -14.07 -6.49
C ILE A 31 2.76 -15.58 -6.68
N ASN A 32 1.70 -16.12 -7.28
CA ASN A 32 1.63 -17.54 -7.57
C ASN A 32 2.23 -17.87 -8.95
N TYR A 33 3.32 -18.62 -8.95
CA TYR A 33 4.06 -19.04 -10.15
C TYR A 33 3.69 -20.44 -10.66
N SER A 34 2.85 -21.19 -9.94
CA SER A 34 2.63 -22.62 -10.22
C SER A 34 1.17 -22.97 -10.44
N SER A 35 0.26 -22.32 -9.72
CA SER A 35 -1.18 -22.57 -9.84
C SER A 35 -1.72 -21.88 -11.09
N LEU A 36 -2.19 -22.71 -12.02
CA LEU A 36 -2.96 -22.27 -13.16
C LEU A 36 -4.39 -21.94 -12.76
N LYS A 37 -4.87 -20.78 -13.21
CA LYS A 37 -6.26 -20.34 -13.06
C LYS A 37 -6.79 -19.85 -14.39
N GLN A 38 -8.10 -20.01 -14.60
CA GLN A 38 -8.73 -19.48 -15.80
C GLN A 38 -8.88 -17.96 -15.71
N TYR A 39 -8.38 -17.24 -16.72
CA TYR A 39 -8.49 -15.78 -16.81
C TYR A 39 -9.43 -15.36 -17.96
N PRO A 40 -10.66 -14.87 -17.68
CA PRO A 40 -11.67 -14.58 -18.71
C PRO A 40 -11.19 -13.65 -19.83
N LEU A 41 -10.51 -12.55 -19.49
CA LEU A 41 -10.02 -11.58 -20.48
C LEU A 41 -8.78 -12.05 -21.26
N PHE A 42 -8.21 -13.20 -20.92
CA PHE A 42 -7.13 -13.86 -21.65
C PHE A 42 -7.68 -15.03 -22.48
N GLN A 43 -8.83 -14.83 -23.13
CA GLN A 43 -9.52 -15.86 -23.92
C GLN A 43 -9.79 -17.13 -23.11
N ARG A 44 -10.05 -16.97 -21.79
CA ARG A 44 -10.30 -18.08 -20.87
C ARG A 44 -9.15 -19.11 -20.81
N LYS A 45 -7.91 -18.70 -21.13
CA LYS A 45 -6.73 -19.52 -20.95
C LYS A 45 -6.45 -19.75 -19.46
N TYR A 46 -5.86 -20.91 -19.17
CA TYR A 46 -5.27 -21.22 -17.89
C TYR A 46 -3.88 -20.60 -17.84
N LEU A 47 -3.68 -19.64 -16.94
CA LEU A 47 -2.42 -18.93 -16.75
C LEU A 47 -2.08 -18.88 -15.26
N THR A 48 -0.81 -18.69 -14.97
CA THR A 48 -0.31 -18.35 -13.65
C THR A 48 -0.51 -16.86 -13.35
N GLU A 49 -0.43 -16.49 -12.08
CA GLU A 49 -0.53 -15.08 -11.68
C GLU A 49 0.67 -14.27 -12.18
N SER A 50 1.85 -14.89 -12.25
CA SER A 50 3.07 -14.31 -12.81
C SER A 50 2.93 -14.00 -14.30
N GLU A 51 2.44 -14.95 -15.11
CA GLU A 51 2.24 -14.69 -16.55
C GLU A 51 1.26 -13.55 -16.81
N VAL A 52 0.22 -13.45 -15.98
CA VAL A 52 -0.72 -12.34 -16.05
C VAL A 52 -0.03 -11.03 -15.68
N LEU A 53 0.76 -11.01 -14.61
CA LEU A 53 1.53 -9.83 -14.22
C LEU A 53 2.51 -9.40 -15.32
N ASP A 54 3.31 -10.33 -15.85
CA ASP A 54 4.30 -10.07 -16.89
C ASP A 54 3.64 -9.44 -18.13
N TYR A 55 2.49 -9.99 -18.53
CA TYR A 55 1.69 -9.40 -19.59
C TYR A 55 1.26 -7.97 -19.26
N LEU A 56 0.76 -7.70 -18.06
CA LEU A 56 0.31 -6.36 -17.67
C LEU A 56 1.46 -5.35 -17.67
N LEU A 57 2.64 -5.74 -17.18
CA LEU A 57 3.83 -4.89 -17.14
C LEU A 57 4.39 -4.64 -18.55
N SER A 58 4.28 -5.59 -19.47
CA SER A 58 4.67 -5.39 -20.88
C SER A 58 3.84 -4.34 -21.64
N ILE A 59 2.72 -3.86 -21.07
CA ILE A 59 1.86 -2.88 -21.74
C ILE A 59 2.52 -1.49 -21.78
N ASP A 60 3.29 -1.14 -20.75
CA ASP A 60 3.93 0.17 -20.61
C ASP A 60 5.23 0.07 -19.81
N GLU A 61 6.34 0.45 -20.43
CA GLU A 61 7.67 0.40 -19.83
C GLU A 61 7.79 1.28 -18.58
N ARG A 62 7.06 2.40 -18.54
CA ARG A 62 7.04 3.29 -17.36
C ARG A 62 6.36 2.62 -16.18
N LEU A 63 5.30 1.85 -16.45
CA LEU A 63 4.61 1.07 -15.43
C LEU A 63 5.51 -0.04 -14.91
N ARG A 64 6.24 -0.74 -15.80
CA ARG A 64 7.23 -1.75 -15.42
C ARG A 64 8.32 -1.17 -14.51
N THR A 65 8.95 -0.07 -14.92
CA THR A 65 9.97 0.60 -14.12
C THR A 65 9.43 1.01 -12.74
N SER A 66 8.20 1.55 -12.70
CA SER A 66 7.56 1.96 -11.44
C SER A 66 7.24 0.77 -10.54
N TYR A 67 6.82 -0.35 -11.12
CA TYR A 67 6.57 -1.60 -10.43
C TYR A 67 7.86 -2.14 -9.79
N ASP A 68 8.96 -2.19 -10.54
CA ASP A 68 10.23 -2.72 -10.04
C ASP A 68 10.77 -1.88 -8.86
N VAL A 69 10.72 -0.54 -8.98
CA VAL A 69 11.06 0.36 -7.87
C VAL A 69 10.16 0.11 -6.65
N TYR A 70 8.84 0.00 -6.86
CA TYR A 70 7.89 -0.25 -5.78
C TYR A 70 8.18 -1.57 -5.05
N GLN A 71 8.38 -2.66 -5.78
CA GLN A 71 8.64 -3.97 -5.20
C GLN A 71 9.98 -4.01 -4.45
N ASN A 72 11.04 -3.43 -5.03
CA ASN A 72 12.34 -3.32 -4.38
C ASN A 72 12.26 -2.56 -3.05
N LEU A 73 11.49 -1.46 -3.01
CA LEU A 73 11.27 -0.72 -1.77
C LEU A 73 10.47 -1.55 -0.75
N LEU A 74 9.45 -2.29 -1.18
CA LEU A 74 8.71 -3.19 -0.30
C LEU A 74 9.60 -4.30 0.28
N ASP A 75 10.49 -4.87 -0.53
CA ASP A 75 11.41 -5.92 -0.10
C ASP A 75 12.38 -5.41 0.97
N ALA A 76 12.98 -4.23 0.76
CA ALA A 76 13.85 -3.59 1.76
C ALA A 76 13.08 -3.23 3.04
N PHE A 77 11.85 -2.74 2.90
CA PHE A 77 10.98 -2.42 4.03
C PHE A 77 10.61 -3.66 4.85
N ASP A 78 10.24 -4.76 4.20
CA ASP A 78 9.92 -6.03 4.85
C ASP A 78 11.16 -6.66 5.52
N ALA A 79 12.35 -6.47 4.93
CA ALA A 79 13.62 -6.89 5.51
C ALA A 79 14.05 -6.04 6.73
N LYS A 80 13.33 -4.94 7.00
CA LYS A 80 13.68 -3.94 8.03
C LYS A 80 15.04 -3.29 7.83
N ASP A 81 15.56 -3.32 6.60
CA ASP A 81 16.83 -2.70 6.25
C ASP A 81 16.59 -1.26 5.81
N TYR A 82 16.62 -0.35 6.78
CA TYR A 82 16.44 1.07 6.50
C TYR A 82 17.61 1.67 5.71
N LYS A 83 18.80 1.06 5.69
CA LYS A 83 19.93 1.56 4.91
C LYS A 83 19.67 1.29 3.43
N ASP A 84 19.42 0.03 3.09
CA ASP A 84 19.06 -0.39 1.72
C ASP A 84 17.79 0.34 1.23
N PHE A 85 16.79 0.50 2.10
CA PHE A 85 15.56 1.22 1.74
C PHE A 85 15.82 2.67 1.29
N TYR A 86 16.66 3.42 2.03
CA TYR A 86 16.95 4.80 1.67
C TYR A 86 17.98 4.92 0.54
N GLU A 87 18.93 3.99 0.44
CA GLU A 87 19.85 3.91 -0.70
C GLU A 87 19.07 3.76 -2.03
N ARG A 88 18.04 2.90 -2.06
CA ARG A 88 17.13 2.78 -3.21
C ARG A 88 16.34 4.05 -3.52
N ILE A 89 15.98 4.85 -2.51
CA ILE A 89 15.29 6.14 -2.68
C ILE A 89 16.24 7.21 -3.25
N ASP A 90 17.51 7.18 -2.85
CA ASP A 90 18.51 8.14 -3.31
C ASP A 90 18.94 7.82 -4.76
N HIS A 91 18.87 6.55 -5.19
CA HIS A 91 19.22 6.08 -6.53
C HIS A 91 18.02 5.74 -7.44
N LEU A 92 16.96 6.56 -7.40
CA LEU A 92 15.77 6.34 -8.25
C LEU A 92 16.06 6.52 -9.75
N PRO A 93 15.49 5.68 -10.64
CA PRO A 93 15.67 5.79 -12.08
C PRO A 93 15.23 7.15 -12.65
N PRO A 94 15.93 7.69 -13.67
CA PRO A 94 15.56 8.97 -14.29
C PRO A 94 14.26 8.90 -15.09
N MET A 95 13.94 7.74 -15.68
CA MET A 95 12.73 7.51 -16.47
C MET A 95 11.45 7.29 -15.62
N LEU A 96 11.56 7.34 -14.30
CA LEU A 96 10.43 7.12 -13.40
C LEU A 96 9.35 8.19 -13.60
N ASP A 97 8.08 7.80 -13.48
CA ASP A 97 6.98 8.75 -13.57
C ASP A 97 7.16 9.89 -12.54
N PRO A 98 7.05 11.17 -12.94
CA PRO A 98 7.32 12.30 -12.04
C PRO A 98 6.43 12.33 -10.80
N ALA A 99 5.15 11.97 -10.93
CA ALA A 99 4.23 11.96 -9.79
C ALA A 99 4.59 10.83 -8.82
N PHE A 100 4.95 9.66 -9.35
CA PHE A 100 5.43 8.54 -8.55
C PHE A 100 6.76 8.84 -7.85
N LYS A 101 7.73 9.42 -8.58
CA LYS A 101 9.01 9.87 -8.02
C LYS A 101 8.80 10.88 -6.88
N LYS A 102 7.93 11.87 -7.07
CA LYS A 102 7.58 12.84 -6.03
C LYS A 102 7.00 12.16 -4.79
N ALA A 103 6.13 11.16 -4.96
CA ALA A 103 5.54 10.42 -3.84
C ALA A 103 6.60 9.64 -3.04
N ILE A 104 7.57 9.00 -3.72
CA ILE A 104 8.67 8.30 -3.04
C ILE A 104 9.57 9.30 -2.30
N LEU A 105 9.97 10.40 -2.96
CA LEU A 105 10.83 11.42 -2.35
C LEU A 105 10.16 12.10 -1.15
N TYR A 106 8.83 12.17 -1.11
CA TYR A 106 8.10 12.69 0.05
C TYR A 106 8.38 11.88 1.33
N LEU A 107 8.76 10.60 1.23
CA LEU A 107 9.15 9.79 2.39
C LEU A 107 10.36 10.36 3.13
N ASN A 108 11.24 11.11 2.45
CA ASN A 108 12.39 11.77 3.08
C ASN A 108 11.97 12.80 4.12
N LYS A 109 10.79 13.43 3.97
CA LYS A 109 10.24 14.36 4.96
C LYS A 109 9.99 13.69 6.32
N HIS A 110 9.71 12.39 6.32
CA HIS A 110 9.41 11.60 7.52
C HIS A 110 10.50 10.56 7.82
N LYS A 111 11.73 10.80 7.36
CA LYS A 111 12.84 9.85 7.41
C LYS A 111 13.09 9.25 8.79
N GLN A 112 13.20 10.10 9.82
CA GLN A 112 13.44 9.61 11.19
C GLN A 112 12.32 8.70 11.70
N ALA A 113 11.05 9.02 11.40
CA ALA A 113 9.92 8.22 11.84
C ALA A 113 9.89 6.85 11.15
N ILE A 114 10.20 6.81 9.85
CA ILE A 114 10.27 5.57 9.07
C ILE A 114 11.45 4.71 9.54
N ILE A 115 12.63 5.30 9.75
CA ILE A 115 13.80 4.59 10.32
C ILE A 115 13.45 3.97 11.67
N ASN A 116 12.81 4.74 12.55
CA ASN A 116 12.38 4.22 13.86
C ASN A 116 11.39 3.06 13.71
N ALA A 117 10.45 3.15 12.77
CA ALA A 117 9.47 2.08 12.51
C ALA A 117 10.13 0.79 11.97
N LEU A 118 11.23 0.90 11.22
CA LEU A 118 11.99 -0.26 10.74
C LEU A 118 12.93 -0.82 11.82
N LYS A 119 13.52 0.06 12.65
CA LYS A 119 14.48 -0.31 13.70
C LYS A 119 13.81 -1.02 14.87
N TYR A 120 12.65 -0.56 15.31
CA TYR A 120 11.99 -1.07 16.50
C TYR A 120 10.84 -2.02 16.16
N PRO A 121 10.57 -3.04 17.00
CA PRO A 121 9.47 -3.99 16.78
C PRO A 121 8.10 -3.43 17.19
N TYR A 122 8.01 -2.14 17.55
CA TYR A 122 6.75 -1.54 18.01
C TYR A 122 5.80 -1.28 16.85
N SER A 123 4.56 -1.74 17.00
CA SER A 123 3.47 -1.42 16.08
C SER A 123 2.61 -0.29 16.62
N ASN A 124 2.09 0.55 15.72
CA ASN A 124 1.10 1.56 16.08
C ASN A 124 -0.27 0.94 16.43
N GLY A 125 -0.46 -0.37 16.27
CA GLY A 125 -1.75 -1.04 16.42
C GLY A 125 -2.39 -0.84 17.80
N LYS A 126 -1.60 -0.84 18.89
CA LYS A 126 -2.13 -0.54 20.23
C LYS A 126 -2.65 0.90 20.34
N LEU A 127 -1.94 1.85 19.76
CA LEU A 127 -2.31 3.27 19.78
C LEU A 127 -3.49 3.56 18.85
N GLU A 128 -3.52 2.94 17.67
CA GLU A 128 -4.66 2.99 16.74
C GLU A 128 -5.91 2.36 17.36
N GLY A 129 -5.77 1.24 18.07
CA GLY A 129 -6.87 0.62 18.82
C GLY A 129 -7.47 1.57 19.85
N LYS A 130 -6.62 2.23 20.64
CA LYS A 130 -7.07 3.27 21.59
C LYS A 130 -7.76 4.45 20.87
N ASN A 131 -7.19 4.94 19.77
CA ASN A 131 -7.79 6.02 18.99
C ASN A 131 -9.14 5.64 18.40
N ASN A 132 -9.29 4.41 17.91
CA ASN A 132 -10.55 3.89 17.38
C ASN A 132 -11.61 3.77 18.48
N LEU A 133 -11.24 3.27 19.66
CA LEU A 133 -12.14 3.24 20.81
C LEU A 133 -12.63 4.65 21.17
N ILE A 134 -11.71 5.63 21.25
CA ILE A 134 -12.08 7.03 21.54
C ILE A 134 -13.05 7.56 20.49
N LYS A 135 -12.83 7.27 19.20
CA LYS A 135 -13.75 7.65 18.11
C LYS A 135 -15.11 6.98 18.27
N VAL A 136 -15.17 5.72 18.67
CA VAL A 136 -16.43 5.00 18.95
C VAL A 136 -17.17 5.64 20.12
N ILE A 137 -16.49 5.90 21.23
CA ILE A 137 -17.08 6.57 22.41
C ILE A 137 -17.67 7.92 22.01
N LYS A 138 -16.93 8.73 21.24
CA LYS A 138 -17.42 10.02 20.72
C LYS A 138 -18.66 9.86 19.85
N ARG A 139 -18.71 8.84 18.98
CA ARG A 139 -19.83 8.59 18.06
C ARG A 139 -21.10 8.15 18.79
N VAL A 140 -20.97 7.24 19.76
CA VAL A 140 -22.11 6.66 20.50
C VAL A 140 -22.68 7.64 21.53
N ALA A 141 -21.86 8.54 22.08
CA ALA A 141 -22.31 9.48 23.09
C ALA A 141 -23.11 10.68 22.54
N PHE A 142 -23.24 10.82 21.22
CA PHE A 142 -23.89 11.97 20.55
C PHE A 142 -23.37 13.36 20.98
N GLY A 143 -22.15 13.41 21.53
CA GLY A 143 -21.49 14.61 22.00
C GLY A 143 -21.31 14.66 23.52
N PHE A 144 -20.18 15.21 23.97
CA PHE A 144 -19.92 15.50 25.38
C PHE A 144 -19.92 17.01 25.59
N ARG A 145 -20.64 17.49 26.62
CA ARG A 145 -20.68 18.91 26.98
C ARG A 145 -19.32 19.48 27.39
N THR A 146 -18.44 18.65 27.96
CA THR A 146 -17.10 19.06 28.38
C THR A 146 -16.06 18.00 28.03
N PHE A 147 -14.82 18.43 27.77
CA PHE A 147 -13.69 17.52 27.58
C PHE A 147 -13.44 16.64 28.82
N ARG A 148 -13.69 17.18 30.02
CA ARG A 148 -13.56 16.45 31.28
C ARG A 148 -14.41 15.18 31.30
N HIS A 149 -15.67 15.27 30.86
CA HIS A 149 -16.58 14.10 30.85
C HIS A 149 -16.17 13.07 29.79
N LEU A 150 -15.73 13.52 28.61
CA LEU A 150 -15.16 12.63 27.60
C LEU A 150 -13.93 11.90 28.15
N ARG A 151 -12.99 12.64 28.78
CA ARG A 151 -11.77 12.07 29.36
C ARG A 151 -12.10 11.05 30.44
N MET A 152 -13.00 11.36 31.36
CA MET A 152 -13.45 10.41 32.39
C MET A 152 -14.03 9.14 31.78
N ARG A 153 -14.92 9.27 30.79
CA ARG A 153 -15.50 8.11 30.11
C ARG A 153 -14.44 7.22 29.45
N ILE A 154 -13.43 7.83 28.81
CA ILE A 154 -12.31 7.09 28.20
C ILE A 154 -11.50 6.36 29.28
N LEU A 155 -11.18 7.02 30.40
CA LEU A 155 -10.38 6.43 31.48
C LEU A 155 -11.11 5.26 32.15
N ILE A 156 -12.41 5.40 32.43
CA ILE A 156 -13.25 4.31 32.97
C ILE A 156 -13.32 3.14 31.99
N GLN A 157 -13.58 3.39 30.70
CA GLN A 157 -13.65 2.33 29.69
C GLN A 157 -12.32 1.59 29.47
N GLN A 158 -11.19 2.22 29.84
CA GLN A 158 -9.87 1.64 29.78
C GLN A 158 -9.42 1.02 31.11
N ASN A 159 -10.30 0.97 32.12
CA ASN A 159 -10.00 0.51 33.48
C ASN A 159 -8.77 1.22 34.09
N LEU A 160 -8.62 2.51 33.80
CA LEU A 160 -7.54 3.35 34.32
C LEU A 160 -7.99 4.22 35.51
N CYS A 161 -9.30 4.31 35.75
CA CYS A 161 -9.91 4.96 36.90
C CYS A 161 -11.23 4.25 37.23
N ASP A 162 -11.52 4.10 38.52
CA ASP A 162 -12.79 3.57 39.00
C ASP A 162 -13.79 4.70 39.29
N ILE A 163 -15.08 4.38 39.21
CA ILE A 163 -16.13 5.27 39.70
C ILE A 163 -16.18 5.05 41.21
N ILE A 164 -15.65 6.01 41.96
CA ILE A 164 -15.79 6.09 43.43
C ILE A 164 -17.24 6.44 43.76
#